data_AF-A0A8T6QH23-F1
#
_entry.id   AF-A0A8T6QH23-F1
#
_cell.length_a   1.000
_cell.length_b   1.000
_cell.length_c   1.000
_cell.angle_alpha   90.00
_cell.angle_beta   90.00
_cell.angle_gamma   90.00
#
_symmetry.space_group_name_H-M   'P 1'
#
loop_
_entity.id
_entity.type
_entity.pdbx_description
1 polymer ?
#
loop_
_entity_poly.entity_id
_entity_poly.type
_entity_poly.pdbx_seq_one_letter_code
_entity_poly.pdbx_strand_id
1 'polypeptide(L)'
;RPVDFIHRGLSKMLYSVSNDDNDFFVYFSLFNPRVISLNNNYNIMFNISNSQLDEIEVDNEGRIIENCFIRYFDPKLQDDDKESKRSDLNKMFMDLVKNKKIKKISVNLQYEKDNEYFCFYSKVVPPQTDHFFVLDFADDKVNIDRDQDMTTQMALYMGDCNY
;
A
#
# COMPACT_ATOMS: atom_id res chain seq x y z
N ARG A 1 -6.87 24.59 -11.86
CA ARG A 1 -6.46 23.51 -12.78
C ARG A 1 -5.38 22.72 -12.07
N PRO A 2 -5.64 21.53 -11.52
CA PRO A 2 -4.66 20.83 -10.70
C PRO A 2 -3.71 20.09 -11.64
N VAL A 3 -2.74 20.82 -12.19
CA VAL A 3 -1.60 20.25 -12.93
C VAL A 3 -0.33 20.73 -12.24
N ASP A 4 -0.31 20.67 -10.92
CA ASP A 4 0.96 20.63 -10.23
C ASP A 4 1.51 19.23 -10.48
N PHE A 5 2.74 19.16 -10.99
CA PHE A 5 3.47 17.92 -11.33
C PHE A 5 3.66 16.94 -10.15
N ILE A 6 3.05 17.22 -9.00
CA ILE A 6 2.94 16.38 -7.82
C ILE A 6 2.17 15.08 -8.16
N HIS A 7 1.11 15.15 -8.96
CA HIS A 7 0.32 13.96 -9.39
C HIS A 7 0.61 13.54 -10.85
N ARG A 8 1.91 13.47 -11.20
CA ARG A 8 2.35 13.16 -12.58
C ARG A 8 1.78 11.84 -13.12
N GLY A 9 1.52 10.86 -12.25
CA GLY A 9 0.91 9.57 -12.63
C GLY A 9 -0.49 9.73 -13.24
N LEU A 10 -1.37 10.48 -12.56
CA LEU A 10 -2.72 10.76 -13.04
C LEU A 10 -2.68 11.61 -14.32
N SER A 11 -1.89 12.67 -14.34
CA SER A 11 -1.77 13.53 -15.52
C SER A 11 -1.28 12.72 -16.74
N LYS A 12 -0.25 11.89 -16.56
CA LYS A 12 0.31 11.08 -17.65
C LYS A 12 -0.66 9.99 -18.11
N MET A 13 -1.43 9.39 -17.21
CA MET A 13 -2.52 8.48 -17.57
C MET A 13 -3.56 9.21 -18.42
N LEU A 14 -4.08 10.35 -17.96
CA LEU A 14 -5.07 11.14 -18.69
C LEU A 14 -4.56 11.55 -20.07
N TYR A 15 -3.29 12.00 -20.19
CA TYR A 15 -2.71 12.35 -21.49
C TYR A 15 -2.47 11.17 -22.42
N SER A 16 -2.17 9.97 -21.88
CA SER A 16 -1.81 8.80 -22.70
C SER A 16 -3.02 7.95 -23.09
N VAL A 17 -4.13 8.07 -22.36
CA VAL A 17 -5.32 7.20 -22.49
C VAL A 17 -6.55 7.99 -22.97
N SER A 18 -6.59 9.33 -22.87
CA SER A 18 -7.76 10.11 -23.31
C SER A 18 -7.84 10.25 -24.84
N ASN A 19 -8.15 9.17 -25.54
CA ASN A 19 -8.62 9.18 -26.93
C ASN A 19 -9.99 8.49 -27.01
N ASP A 20 -10.69 8.64 -28.13
CA ASP A 20 -12.03 8.07 -28.33
C ASP A 20 -12.06 6.53 -28.29
N ASP A 21 -10.90 5.88 -28.32
CA ASP A 21 -10.74 4.43 -28.35
C ASP A 21 -10.57 3.80 -26.95
N ASN A 22 -10.43 4.60 -25.89
CA ASN A 22 -10.15 4.10 -24.55
C ASN A 22 -11.10 4.69 -23.50
N ASP A 23 -11.68 3.81 -22.68
CA ASP A 23 -12.38 4.21 -21.46
C ASP A 23 -11.40 4.35 -20.29
N PHE A 24 -11.67 5.31 -19.41
CA PHE A 24 -10.96 5.42 -18.13
C PHE A 24 -11.94 5.23 -16.97
N PHE A 25 -11.50 4.46 -15.98
CA PHE A 25 -12.25 4.23 -14.76
C PHE A 25 -11.53 4.89 -13.60
N VAL A 26 -12.30 5.57 -12.73
CA VAL A 26 -11.78 6.16 -11.50
C VAL A 26 -12.39 5.40 -10.33
N TYR A 27 -11.53 4.74 -9.56
CA TYR A 27 -11.94 3.97 -8.38
C TYR A 27 -11.60 4.75 -7.11
N PHE A 28 -12.59 4.89 -6.24
CA PHE A 28 -12.40 5.42 -4.90
C PHE A 28 -12.34 4.25 -3.92
N SER A 29 -11.14 3.93 -3.45
CA SER A 29 -10.93 2.89 -2.44
C SER A 29 -10.90 3.53 -1.06
N LEU A 30 -11.69 3.01 -0.12
CA LEU A 30 -11.67 3.44 1.27
C LEU A 30 -10.76 2.51 2.06
N PHE A 31 -9.75 3.09 2.68
CA PHE A 31 -8.83 2.35 3.55
C PHE A 31 -9.14 2.66 5.02
N ASN A 32 -9.00 1.66 5.87
CA ASN A 32 -9.09 1.81 7.32
C ASN A 32 -7.78 1.32 7.97
N PRO A 33 -6.71 2.14 7.98
CA PRO A 33 -5.43 1.71 8.53
C PRO A 33 -5.52 1.47 10.03
N ARG A 34 -4.92 0.37 10.48
CA ARG A 34 -4.89 -0.02 11.90
C ARG A 34 -3.45 -0.09 12.38
N VAL A 35 -3.21 0.45 13.57
CA VAL A 35 -1.93 0.34 14.26
C VAL A 35 -2.00 -0.89 15.15
N ILE A 36 -1.10 -1.84 14.88
CA ILE A 36 -0.99 -3.10 15.61
C ILE A 36 0.36 -3.11 16.33
N SER A 37 0.32 -3.26 17.65
CA SER A 37 1.52 -3.33 18.49
C SER A 37 1.39 -4.51 19.46
N LEU A 38 2.42 -5.35 19.49
CA LEU A 38 2.48 -6.54 20.31
C LEU A 38 3.65 -6.45 21.29
N ASN A 39 3.35 -6.59 22.57
CA ASN A 39 4.35 -6.64 23.63
C ASN A 39 4.33 -8.03 24.29
N ASN A 40 5.16 -8.93 23.76
CA ASN A 40 5.28 -10.32 24.22
C ASN A 40 5.73 -10.42 25.69
N ASN A 41 6.48 -9.44 26.20
CA ASN A 41 6.97 -9.48 27.59
C ASN A 41 5.85 -9.34 28.61
N TYR A 42 4.74 -8.69 28.24
CA TYR A 42 3.59 -8.46 29.11
C TYR A 42 2.29 -9.08 28.58
N ASN A 43 2.36 -9.80 27.45
CA ASN A 43 1.20 -10.36 26.74
C ASN A 43 0.10 -9.31 26.44
N ILE A 44 0.52 -8.10 26.05
CA ILE A 44 -0.40 -7.01 25.71
C ILE A 44 -0.37 -6.78 24.21
N MET A 45 -1.56 -6.69 23.62
CA MET A 45 -1.75 -6.41 22.20
C MET A 45 -2.66 -5.19 22.04
N PHE A 46 -2.22 -4.23 21.23
CA PHE A 46 -3.01 -3.11 20.78
C PHE A 46 -3.35 -3.29 19.31
N ASN A 47 -4.63 -3.16 18.97
CA ASN A 47 -5.11 -3.15 17.59
C ASN A 47 -6.18 -2.08 17.45
N ILE A 48 -5.74 -0.86 17.14
CA ILE A 48 -6.59 0.33 17.17
C ILE A 48 -6.55 0.99 15.80
N SER A 49 -7.69 1.55 15.35
CA SER A 49 -7.71 2.31 14.10
C SER A 49 -6.78 3.52 14.20
N ASN A 50 -6.04 3.82 13.13
CA ASN A 50 -5.23 5.04 13.09
C ASN A 50 -6.10 6.29 13.26
N SER A 51 -7.34 6.27 12.74
CA SER A 51 -8.30 7.37 12.91
C SER A 51 -8.71 7.65 14.37
N GLN A 52 -8.47 6.71 15.28
CA GLN A 52 -8.75 6.89 16.72
C GLN A 52 -7.51 7.36 17.49
N LEU A 53 -6.31 6.99 17.05
CA LEU A 53 -5.05 7.32 17.72
C LEU A 53 -4.39 8.57 17.17
N ASP A 54 -4.61 8.88 15.89
CA ASP A 54 -3.89 9.89 15.12
C ASP A 54 -2.35 9.72 15.21
N GLU A 55 -1.89 8.47 15.29
CA GLU A 55 -0.46 8.14 15.40
C GLU A 55 0.29 8.49 14.10
N ILE A 56 -0.37 8.32 12.96
CA ILE A 56 0.12 8.71 11.64
C ILE A 56 -0.82 9.79 11.08
N GLU A 57 -0.30 11.00 10.91
CA GLU A 57 -1.05 12.11 10.31
C GLU A 57 -1.58 11.74 8.92
N VAL A 58 -2.75 12.28 8.55
CA VAL A 58 -3.48 11.95 7.31
C VAL A 58 -2.61 12.02 6.04
N ASP A 59 -1.79 13.06 5.90
CA ASP A 59 -0.90 13.21 4.73
C ASP A 59 0.16 12.10 4.67
N ASN A 60 0.70 11.70 5.83
CA ASN A 60 1.68 10.63 5.93
C ASN A 60 1.02 9.26 5.73
N GLU A 61 -0.22 9.07 6.21
CA GLU A 61 -1.03 7.88 5.98
C GLU A 61 -1.25 7.66 4.47
N GLY A 62 -1.71 8.70 3.76
CA GLY A 62 -1.89 8.64 2.30
C GLY A 62 -0.60 8.31 1.56
N ARG A 63 0.53 8.91 1.98
CA ARG A 63 1.85 8.61 1.40
C ARG A 63 2.29 7.18 1.65
N ILE A 64 2.03 6.60 2.83
CA ILE A 64 2.34 5.20 3.11
C ILE A 64 1.55 4.30 2.15
N ILE A 65 0.23 4.53 2.04
CA ILE A 65 -0.67 3.72 1.21
C ILE A 65 -0.22 3.77 -0.26
N GLU A 66 0.02 4.97 -0.79
CA GLU A 66 0.51 5.18 -2.15
C GLU A 66 1.84 4.42 -2.39
N ASN A 67 2.80 4.55 -1.47
CA ASN A 67 4.09 3.86 -1.58
C ASN A 67 3.96 2.34 -1.58
N CYS A 68 3.04 1.78 -0.79
CA CYS A 68 2.76 0.35 -0.77
C CYS A 68 2.28 -0.12 -2.15
N PHE A 69 1.33 0.58 -2.77
CA PHE A 69 0.80 0.20 -4.08
C PHE A 69 1.78 0.40 -5.23
N ILE A 70 2.53 1.50 -5.24
CA ILE A 70 3.58 1.73 -6.26
C ILE A 70 4.58 0.57 -6.25
N ARG A 71 4.96 0.09 -5.06
CA ARG A 71 5.92 -1.00 -4.90
C ARG A 71 5.33 -2.36 -5.24
N TYR A 72 4.10 -2.61 -4.83
CA TYR A 72 3.42 -3.87 -5.09
C TYR A 72 3.19 -4.07 -6.59
N PHE A 73 2.58 -3.09 -7.26
CA PHE A 73 2.24 -3.15 -8.67
C PHE A 73 3.39 -2.78 -9.62
N ASP A 74 4.45 -2.07 -9.19
CA ASP A 74 5.53 -1.58 -10.08
C ASP A 74 5.00 -1.01 -11.42
N PRO A 75 4.13 0.02 -11.40
CA PRO A 75 3.41 0.47 -12.58
C PRO A 75 4.37 1.04 -13.64
N LYS A 76 4.14 0.70 -14.92
CA LYS A 76 4.98 1.14 -16.06
C LYS A 76 5.16 2.65 -16.14
N LEU A 77 4.18 3.42 -15.67
CA LEU A 77 4.22 4.89 -15.66
C LEU A 77 5.42 5.45 -14.87
N GLN A 78 5.99 4.65 -13.95
CA GLN A 78 7.17 4.97 -13.16
C GLN A 78 8.50 4.56 -13.84
N ASP A 79 8.46 3.88 -14.99
CA ASP A 79 9.67 3.37 -15.68
C ASP A 79 10.60 4.49 -16.16
N ASP A 80 10.06 5.63 -16.61
CA ASP A 80 10.85 6.73 -17.20
C ASP A 80 11.70 7.51 -16.18
N ASP A 81 11.36 7.44 -14.89
CA ASP A 81 12.05 8.15 -13.79
C ASP A 81 12.62 7.16 -12.74
N LYS A 82 12.79 5.88 -13.11
CA LYS A 82 13.08 4.77 -12.17
C LYS A 82 14.38 4.93 -11.37
N GLU A 83 15.41 5.59 -11.90
CA GLU A 83 16.71 5.69 -11.23
C GLU A 83 16.83 6.86 -10.25
N SER A 84 16.30 8.05 -10.58
CA SER A 84 16.45 9.24 -9.74
C SER A 84 15.34 9.38 -8.68
N LYS A 85 14.07 9.33 -9.09
CA LYS A 85 12.93 9.57 -8.19
C LYS A 85 12.60 8.40 -7.28
N ARG A 86 12.88 7.16 -7.71
CA ARG A 86 12.66 5.98 -6.87
C ARG A 86 13.59 5.99 -5.66
N SER A 87 14.81 6.50 -5.81
CA SER A 87 15.74 6.67 -4.68
C SER A 87 15.21 7.68 -3.66
N ASP A 88 14.73 8.84 -4.13
CA ASP A 88 14.15 9.87 -3.25
C ASP A 88 12.87 9.40 -2.56
N LEU A 89 11.98 8.74 -3.32
CA LEU A 89 10.76 8.13 -2.79
C LEU A 89 11.10 7.05 -1.76
N ASN A 90 12.11 6.23 -2.03
CA ASN A 90 12.57 5.19 -1.11
C ASN A 90 13.14 5.78 0.17
N LYS A 91 13.94 6.83 0.08
CA LYS A 91 14.47 7.53 1.25
C LYS A 91 13.35 8.14 2.08
N MET A 92 12.45 8.91 1.46
CA MET A 92 11.31 9.51 2.14
C MET A 92 10.44 8.45 2.85
N PHE A 93 10.16 7.33 2.18
CA PHE A 93 9.37 6.25 2.75
C PHE A 93 10.08 5.58 3.93
N MET A 94 11.38 5.27 3.79
CA MET A 94 12.17 4.69 4.88
C MET A 94 12.29 5.65 6.07
N ASP A 95 12.47 6.95 5.83
CA ASP A 95 12.50 7.96 6.89
C ASP A 95 11.19 7.99 7.65
N LEU A 96 10.05 7.97 6.95
CA LEU A 96 8.71 7.96 7.55
C LEU A 96 8.49 6.71 8.41
N VAL A 97 8.78 5.53 7.87
CA VAL A 97 8.63 4.24 8.55
C VAL A 97 9.55 4.15 9.79
N LYS A 98 10.80 4.61 9.68
CA LYS A 98 11.76 4.65 10.80
C LYS A 98 11.31 5.60 11.90
N ASN A 99 10.86 6.80 11.54
CA ASN A 99 10.38 7.80 12.51
C ASN A 99 9.18 7.27 13.32
N LYS A 100 8.28 6.53 12.66
CA LYS A 100 7.11 5.89 13.29
C LYS A 100 7.40 4.49 13.85
N LYS A 101 8.65 4.01 13.77
CA LYS A 101 9.09 2.69 14.25
C LYS A 101 8.25 1.53 13.69
N ILE A 102 7.76 1.68 12.46
CA ILE A 102 6.92 0.68 11.80
C ILE A 102 7.83 -0.47 11.36
N LYS A 103 7.53 -1.69 11.81
CA LYS A 103 8.32 -2.89 11.46
C LYS A 103 7.82 -3.59 10.20
N LYS A 104 6.50 -3.64 10.04
CA LYS A 104 5.81 -4.26 8.92
C LYS A 104 4.55 -3.47 8.58
N ILE A 105 4.16 -3.51 7.31
CA ILE A 105 2.86 -3.05 6.83
C ILE A 105 2.23 -4.19 6.05
N SER A 106 1.02 -4.58 6.44
CA SER A 106 0.23 -5.58 5.73
C SER A 106 -0.93 -4.88 5.06
N VAL A 107 -1.06 -5.08 3.76
CA VAL A 107 -2.11 -4.45 2.95
C VAL A 107 -3.05 -5.52 2.45
N ASN A 108 -4.34 -5.33 2.70
CA ASN A 108 -5.41 -6.11 2.11
C ASN A 108 -6.26 -5.16 1.26
N LEU A 109 -6.26 -5.38 -0.06
CA LEU A 109 -7.14 -4.70 -1.00
C LEU A 109 -8.11 -5.74 -1.57
N GLN A 110 -9.37 -5.62 -1.17
CA GLN A 110 -10.46 -6.51 -1.56
C GLN A 110 -11.71 -5.69 -1.87
N TYR A 111 -12.53 -6.21 -2.77
CA TYR A 111 -13.82 -5.63 -3.13
C TYR A 111 -14.95 -6.44 -2.52
N GLU A 112 -16.05 -5.76 -2.14
CA GLU A 112 -17.23 -6.45 -1.60
C GLU A 112 -17.90 -7.39 -2.62
N LYS A 113 -17.74 -7.08 -3.92
CA LYS A 113 -18.30 -7.86 -5.02
C LYS A 113 -17.28 -8.01 -6.12
N ASP A 114 -17.14 -9.23 -6.62
CA ASP A 114 -16.39 -9.50 -7.83
C ASP A 114 -17.05 -8.78 -9.02
N ASN A 115 -16.22 -8.12 -9.82
CA ASN A 115 -16.62 -7.46 -11.05
C ASN A 115 -15.44 -7.53 -12.02
N GLU A 116 -15.71 -7.70 -13.32
CA GLU A 116 -14.70 -7.63 -14.38
C GLU A 116 -13.91 -6.32 -14.39
N TYR A 117 -14.51 -5.23 -13.89
CA TYR A 117 -13.84 -3.94 -13.73
C TYR A 117 -12.97 -3.82 -12.47
N PHE A 118 -13.01 -4.79 -11.55
CA PHE A 118 -12.23 -4.78 -10.30
C PHE A 118 -11.09 -5.81 -10.32
N CYS A 119 -10.51 -6.03 -11.50
CA CYS A 119 -9.35 -6.91 -11.66
C CYS A 119 -8.08 -6.07 -11.88
N PHE A 120 -7.31 -5.87 -10.81
CA PHE A 120 -6.05 -5.14 -10.92
C PHE A 120 -4.88 -6.08 -11.18
N TYR A 121 -3.92 -5.58 -11.95
CA TYR A 121 -2.72 -6.32 -12.33
C TYR A 121 -1.62 -5.39 -12.79
N SER A 122 -0.43 -5.96 -12.94
CA SER A 122 0.70 -5.27 -13.56
C SER A 122 1.62 -6.27 -14.26
N LYS A 123 2.82 -5.81 -14.65
CA LYS A 123 3.87 -6.70 -15.17
C LYS A 123 4.34 -7.74 -14.12
N VAL A 124 4.20 -7.42 -12.83
CA VAL A 124 4.78 -8.22 -11.72
C VAL A 124 3.72 -8.81 -10.78
N VAL A 125 2.46 -8.43 -10.96
CA VAL A 125 1.31 -8.96 -10.20
C VAL A 125 0.29 -9.50 -11.19
N PRO A 126 -0.12 -10.78 -11.07
CA PRO A 126 -1.13 -11.35 -11.96
C PRO A 126 -2.51 -10.70 -11.74
N PRO A 127 -3.43 -10.82 -12.72
CA PRO A 127 -4.83 -10.39 -12.57
C PRO A 127 -5.54 -11.11 -11.43
N GLN A 128 -5.98 -10.33 -10.44
CA GLN A 128 -6.71 -10.79 -9.26
C GLN A 128 -7.77 -9.75 -8.85
N THR A 129 -8.81 -10.20 -8.15
CA THR A 129 -9.84 -9.32 -7.55
C THR A 129 -9.52 -8.96 -6.10
N ASP A 130 -8.67 -9.76 -5.47
CA ASP A 130 -8.09 -9.54 -4.15
C ASP A 130 -6.56 -9.46 -4.22
N HIS A 131 -5.99 -8.56 -3.42
CA HIS A 131 -4.55 -8.41 -3.30
C HIS A 131 -4.18 -8.34 -1.83
N PHE A 132 -3.38 -9.31 -1.38
CA PHE A 132 -2.74 -9.27 -0.08
C PHE A 132 -1.23 -9.30 -0.25
N PHE A 133 -0.54 -8.44 0.49
CA PHE A 133 0.92 -8.39 0.50
C PHE A 133 1.45 -7.74 1.77
N VAL A 134 2.70 -8.05 2.10
CA VAL A 134 3.38 -7.55 3.29
C VAL A 134 4.67 -6.85 2.91
N LEU A 135 4.87 -5.66 3.46
CA LEU A 135 6.14 -4.95 3.43
C LEU A 135 6.85 -5.17 4.77
N ASP A 136 8.07 -5.66 4.71
CA ASP A 136 8.97 -5.83 5.86
C ASP A 136 10.16 -4.87 5.72
N PHE A 137 10.50 -4.20 6.83
CA PHE A 137 11.53 -3.16 6.90
C PHE A 137 12.85 -3.62 7.53
N ALA A 138 13.09 -4.93 7.60
CA ALA A 138 14.34 -5.49 8.08
C ALA A 138 15.56 -4.97 7.28
N ASP A 139 16.70 -4.84 7.99
CA ASP A 139 17.99 -4.44 7.43
C ASP A 139 17.97 -3.11 6.65
N ASP A 140 17.12 -2.16 7.07
CA ASP A 140 16.95 -0.86 6.42
C ASP A 140 16.56 -0.94 4.94
N LYS A 141 15.91 -2.04 4.56
CA LYS A 141 15.43 -2.28 3.20
C LYS A 141 13.93 -2.52 3.20
N VAL A 142 13.30 -2.25 2.06
CA VAL A 142 11.90 -2.57 1.84
C VAL A 142 11.82 -3.92 1.14
N ASN A 143 11.41 -4.95 1.86
CA ASN A 143 11.15 -6.28 1.31
C ASN A 143 9.65 -6.45 1.12
N ILE A 144 9.23 -6.94 -0.05
CA ILE A 144 7.81 -7.17 -0.36
C ILE A 144 7.60 -8.66 -0.48
N ASP A 145 6.70 -9.18 0.35
CA ASP A 145 6.22 -10.55 0.28
C ASP A 145 4.82 -10.55 -0.34
N ARG A 146 4.67 -11.23 -1.48
CA ARG A 146 3.42 -11.35 -2.24
C ARG A 146 2.73 -12.69 -2.04
N ASP A 147 3.42 -13.65 -1.39
CA ASP A 147 2.96 -15.03 -1.28
C ASP A 147 2.45 -15.36 0.13
N GLN A 148 2.54 -14.41 1.05
CA GLN A 148 1.99 -14.58 2.40
C GLN A 148 0.47 -14.71 2.38
N ASP A 149 -0.03 -15.61 3.22
CA ASP A 149 -1.44 -15.79 3.44
C ASP A 149 -1.97 -14.81 4.50
N MET A 150 -3.07 -14.13 4.17
CA MET A 150 -3.74 -13.17 5.05
C MET A 150 -4.15 -13.80 6.38
N THR A 151 -4.65 -15.05 6.35
CA THR A 151 -5.14 -15.75 7.55
C THR A 151 -4.02 -15.98 8.55
N THR A 152 -2.87 -16.41 8.04
CA THR A 152 -1.65 -16.61 8.82
C THR A 152 -1.16 -15.30 9.44
N GLN A 153 -1.18 -14.20 8.68
CA GLN A 153 -0.80 -12.89 9.22
C GLN A 153 -1.80 -12.35 10.25
N MET A 154 -3.10 -12.51 10.00
CA MET A 154 -4.13 -12.14 10.97
C MET A 154 -4.00 -12.96 12.25
N ALA A 155 -3.68 -14.25 12.18
CA ALA A 155 -3.42 -15.08 13.36
C ALA A 155 -2.21 -14.57 14.16
N LEU A 156 -1.13 -14.17 13.50
CA LEU A 156 0.03 -13.54 14.13
C LEU A 156 -0.31 -12.20 14.81
N TYR A 157 -1.21 -11.42 14.21
CA TYR A 157 -1.64 -10.11 14.73
C TYR A 157 -2.78 -10.16 15.73
N MET A 158 -3.51 -11.27 15.81
CA MET A 158 -4.60 -11.48 16.77
C MET A 158 -4.19 -12.40 17.93
N GLY A 159 -3.02 -13.05 17.82
CA GLY A 159 -2.49 -14.01 18.78
C GLY A 159 -3.41 -15.20 18.94
N ASP A 160 -3.24 -16.25 18.13
CA ASP A 160 -3.95 -17.55 18.19
C ASP A 160 -5.26 -17.52 19.01
N CYS A 161 -6.24 -16.77 18.52
CA CYS A 161 -7.61 -16.91 18.99
C CYS A 161 -8.15 -18.19 18.35
N ASN A 162 -7.74 -19.33 18.90
CA ASN A 162 -8.48 -20.57 18.75
C ASN A 162 -9.86 -20.32 19.38
N TYR A 163 -10.88 -20.17 18.52
CA TYR A 163 -12.27 -20.33 18.94
C TYR A 163 -12.57 -21.81 19.19
#